data_AF-A0A6I5E5E4-F1
#
_entry.id   AF-A0A6I5E5E4-F1
#
_cell.length_a   1.000
_cell.length_b   1.000
_cell.length_c   1.000
_cell.angle_alpha   90.00
_cell.angle_beta   90.00
_cell.angle_gamma   90.00
#
_symmetry.space_group_name_H-M   'P 1'
#
loop_
_entity.id
_entity.type
_entity.pdbx_description
1 polymer ?
#
loop_
_entity_poly.entity_id
_entity_poly.type
_entity_poly.pdbx_seq_one_letter_code
_entity_poly.pdbx_strand_id
1 'polypeptide(L)'
;MPSRTTPGTPPDPFPDGASPQELFRFLEDRFTCAQACTECARACALRASFAGPDGPEGQELVRRKGIMCAEVCDATCRVLSEQARQDEETLRIQLEWCRTVCLECAHVFDDHPGAENSAKACRECAQACADFMATLV
;
A
#
# COMPACT_ATOMS: atom_id res chain seq x y z
N MET A 1 61.64 0.46 9.29
CA MET A 1 60.59 1.20 8.58
C MET A 1 59.25 0.72 9.12
N PRO A 2 58.39 1.58 9.69
CA PRO A 2 57.07 1.13 10.12
C PRO A 2 56.15 1.06 8.90
N SER A 3 55.61 -0.12 8.65
CA SER A 3 54.64 -0.41 7.60
C SER A 3 53.35 0.37 7.86
N ARG A 4 52.97 1.24 6.91
CA ARG A 4 51.69 1.95 6.93
C ARG A 4 50.57 0.95 6.66
N THR A 5 49.79 0.62 7.67
CA THR A 5 48.52 -0.09 7.52
C THR A 5 47.55 0.83 6.77
N THR A 6 47.09 0.40 5.58
CA THR A 6 45.99 1.08 4.89
C THR A 6 44.71 0.94 5.72
N PRO A 7 43.91 1.99 5.92
CA PRO A 7 42.61 1.85 6.55
C PRO A 7 41.76 0.94 5.66
N GLY A 8 41.26 -0.16 6.22
CA GLY A 8 40.32 -1.03 5.52
C GLY A 8 39.08 -0.21 5.15
N THR A 9 38.71 -0.26 3.88
CA THR A 9 37.44 0.29 3.39
C THR A 9 36.31 -0.28 4.25
N PRO A 10 35.40 0.55 4.78
CA PRO A 10 34.28 0.04 5.56
C PRO A 10 33.47 -0.96 4.70
N PRO A 11 32.97 -2.05 5.30
CA PRO A 11 32.15 -3.01 4.59
C PRO A 11 30.92 -2.29 4.00
N ASP A 12 30.57 -2.66 2.77
CA ASP A 12 29.42 -2.10 2.07
C ASP A 12 28.15 -2.37 2.89
N PRO A 13 27.28 -1.37 3.14
CA PRO A 13 26.06 -1.56 3.92
C PRO A 13 25.03 -2.50 3.27
N PHE A 14 25.26 -2.91 2.02
CA PHE A 14 24.28 -3.59 1.17
C PHE A 14 24.82 -4.96 0.74
N PRO A 15 24.56 -6.04 1.51
CA PRO A 15 25.11 -7.37 1.26
C PRO A 15 24.37 -8.18 0.18
N ASP A 16 23.37 -7.61 -0.50
CA ASP A 16 22.63 -8.25 -1.58
C ASP A 16 23.00 -7.55 -2.90
N GLY A 17 23.36 -8.32 -3.94
CA GLY A 17 23.98 -7.85 -5.19
C GLY A 17 23.17 -6.89 -6.08
N ALA A 18 22.20 -6.17 -5.52
CA ALA A 18 21.51 -5.05 -6.15
C ALA A 18 22.39 -3.78 -6.11
N SER A 19 22.36 -3.01 -7.20
CA SER A 19 22.98 -1.69 -7.23
C SER A 19 22.25 -0.73 -6.28
N PRO A 20 22.95 0.31 -5.76
CA PRO A 20 22.30 1.34 -4.96
C PRO A 20 21.09 1.97 -5.67
N GLN A 21 21.14 2.12 -6.99
CA GLN A 21 20.06 2.68 -7.80
C GLN A 21 18.82 1.79 -7.81
N GLU A 22 18.98 0.47 -7.91
CA GLU A 22 17.88 -0.50 -7.83
C GLU A 22 17.24 -0.49 -6.45
N LEU A 23 18.04 -0.39 -5.38
CA LEU A 23 17.53 -0.27 -4.02
C LEU A 23 16.75 1.04 -3.81
N PHE A 24 17.25 2.17 -4.31
CA PHE A 24 16.52 3.44 -4.24
C PHE A 24 15.18 3.37 -4.96
N ARG A 25 15.14 2.81 -6.18
CA ARG A 25 13.90 2.63 -6.92
C ARG A 25 12.90 1.77 -6.14
N PHE A 26 13.35 0.63 -5.62
CA PHE A 26 12.51 -0.25 -4.81
C PHE A 26 11.93 0.48 -3.58
N LEU A 27 12.75 1.27 -2.87
CA LEU A 27 12.30 2.02 -1.71
C LEU A 27 11.32 3.15 -2.08
N GLU A 28 11.53 3.82 -3.21
CA GLU A 28 10.60 4.81 -3.76
C GLU A 28 9.25 4.17 -4.08
N ASP A 29 9.25 3.05 -4.83
CA ASP A 29 8.04 2.36 -5.24
C ASP A 29 7.26 1.82 -4.02
N ARG A 30 7.98 1.29 -3.02
CA ARG A 30 7.41 0.87 -1.74
C ARG A 30 6.76 2.04 -0.99
N PHE A 31 7.43 3.18 -0.94
CA PHE A 31 6.91 4.38 -0.29
C PHE A 31 5.66 4.91 -1.00
N THR A 32 5.67 4.96 -2.32
CA THR A 32 4.51 5.35 -3.14
C THR A 32 3.31 4.44 -2.87
N CYS A 33 3.53 3.12 -2.79
CA CYS A 33 2.47 2.18 -2.45
C CYS A 33 1.92 2.40 -1.03
N ALA A 34 2.80 2.60 -0.04
CA ALA A 34 2.39 2.85 1.34
C ALA A 34 1.59 4.15 1.48
N GLN A 35 2.00 5.21 0.78
CA GLN A 35 1.29 6.49 0.75
C GLN A 35 -0.11 6.32 0.14
N ALA A 36 -0.23 5.65 -1.00
CA ALA A 36 -1.52 5.41 -1.64
C ALA A 36 -2.47 4.60 -0.74
N CYS A 37 -1.94 3.59 -0.03
CA CYS A 37 -2.69 2.83 0.98
C CYS A 37 -3.20 3.74 2.12
N THR A 38 -2.35 4.63 2.65
CA THR A 38 -2.75 5.57 3.71
C THR A 38 -3.87 6.50 3.26
N GLU A 39 -3.74 7.06 2.05
CA GLU A 39 -4.71 7.98 1.48
C GLU A 39 -6.05 7.29 1.21
N CYS A 40 -6.00 6.07 0.64
CA CYS A 40 -7.18 5.25 0.41
C CYS A 40 -7.87 4.86 1.72
N ALA A 41 -7.12 4.44 2.74
CA ALA A 41 -7.67 4.07 4.04
C ALA A 41 -8.48 5.22 4.66
N ARG A 42 -7.89 6.42 4.64
CA ARG A 42 -8.55 7.64 5.14
C ARG A 42 -9.80 8.00 4.34
N ALA A 43 -9.72 7.92 3.00
CA ALA A 43 -10.84 8.25 2.11
C ALA A 43 -12.02 7.28 2.29
N CYS A 44 -11.74 6.00 2.50
CA CYS A 44 -12.74 4.96 2.72
C CYS A 44 -13.37 5.04 4.12
N ALA A 45 -12.57 5.29 5.15
CA ALA A 45 -13.07 5.49 6.51
C ALA A 45 -14.00 6.71 6.60
N LEU A 46 -13.61 7.83 5.96
CA LEU A 46 -14.45 9.02 5.87
C LEU A 46 -15.73 8.74 5.07
N ARG A 47 -15.67 7.93 4.01
CA ARG A 47 -16.87 7.55 3.26
C ARG A 47 -17.84 6.76 4.11
N ALA A 48 -17.33 5.76 4.82
CA ALA A 48 -18.13 4.90 5.66
C ALA A 48 -18.80 5.65 6.83
N SER A 49 -18.20 6.73 7.33
CA SER A 49 -18.79 7.52 8.42
C SER A 49 -20.02 8.33 8.00
N PHE A 50 -20.23 8.58 6.71
CA PHE A 50 -21.44 9.22 6.20
C PHE A 50 -22.65 8.29 6.10
N ALA A 51 -22.42 6.97 6.06
CA ALA A 51 -23.48 5.97 5.98
C ALA A 51 -23.92 5.59 7.41
N GLY A 52 -25.10 6.04 7.80
CA GLY A 52 -25.72 5.70 9.09
C GLY A 52 -26.37 4.30 9.07
N PRO A 53 -26.59 3.68 10.25
CA PRO A 53 -27.19 2.35 10.37
C PRO A 53 -28.66 2.28 9.90
N ASP A 54 -29.34 3.42 9.78
CA ASP A 54 -30.74 3.53 9.34
C ASP A 54 -30.88 3.99 7.87
N GLY A 55 -29.80 3.89 7.08
CA GLY A 55 -29.80 4.28 5.66
C GLY A 55 -30.54 3.27 4.75
N PRO A 56 -30.89 3.66 3.51
CA PRO A 56 -31.34 2.73 2.47
C PRO A 56 -30.32 1.60 2.24
N GLU A 57 -30.73 0.44 1.76
CA GLU A 57 -29.88 -0.76 1.60
C GLU A 57 -28.52 -0.49 0.91
N GLY A 58 -28.48 0.43 -0.07
CA GLY A 58 -27.24 0.84 -0.74
C GLY A 58 -26.22 1.54 0.18
N GLN A 59 -26.67 2.22 1.24
CA GLN A 59 -25.77 2.86 2.20
C GLN A 59 -25.06 1.86 3.09
N GLU A 60 -25.71 0.77 3.51
CA GLU A 60 -25.06 -0.27 4.32
C GLU A 60 -23.97 -1.00 3.52
N LEU A 61 -24.21 -1.27 2.24
CA LEU A 61 -23.18 -1.86 1.37
C LEU A 61 -21.96 -0.94 1.23
N VAL A 62 -22.18 0.35 0.96
CA VAL A 62 -21.12 1.39 0.87
C VAL A 62 -20.36 1.48 2.19
N ARG A 63 -21.06 1.47 3.33
CA ARG A 63 -20.45 1.50 4.66
C ARG A 63 -19.54 0.30 4.89
N ARG A 64 -20.07 -0.90 4.69
CA ARG A 64 -19.34 -2.16 4.93
C ARG A 64 -18.10 -2.26 4.04
N LYS A 65 -18.24 -1.93 2.74
CA LYS A 65 -17.11 -1.95 1.80
C LYS A 65 -16.08 -0.87 2.12
N GLY A 66 -16.52 0.32 2.51
CA GLY A 66 -15.61 1.38 2.96
C GLY A 66 -14.82 1.01 4.22
N ILE A 67 -15.44 0.37 5.22
CA ILE A 67 -14.75 -0.11 6.42
C ILE A 67 -13.72 -1.18 6.06
N MET A 68 -14.13 -2.19 5.28
CA MET A 68 -13.23 -3.27 4.85
C MET A 68 -12.02 -2.74 4.08
N CYS A 69 -12.25 -1.82 3.13
CA CYS A 69 -11.16 -1.22 2.37
C CYS A 69 -10.24 -0.39 3.27
N ALA A 70 -10.80 0.35 4.24
CA ALA A 70 -9.99 1.12 5.19
C ALA A 70 -9.07 0.23 6.03
N GLU A 71 -9.58 -0.88 6.56
CA GLU A 71 -8.81 -1.82 7.39
C GLU A 71 -7.70 -2.51 6.59
N VAL A 72 -8.00 -3.00 5.39
CA VAL A 72 -7.03 -3.68 4.54
C VAL A 72 -5.92 -2.73 4.08
N CYS A 73 -6.27 -1.49 3.72
CA CYS A 73 -5.27 -0.48 3.34
C CYS A 73 -4.40 -0.04 4.53
N ASP A 74 -4.96 0.12 5.74
CA ASP A 74 -4.17 0.43 6.95
C ASP A 74 -3.18 -0.69 7.27
N ALA A 75 -3.64 -1.95 7.25
CA ALA A 75 -2.79 -3.11 7.47
C ALA A 75 -1.67 -3.20 6.43
N THR A 76 -1.99 -3.00 5.15
CA THR A 76 -1.01 -3.03 4.05
C THR A 76 0.03 -1.92 4.19
N CYS A 77 -0.40 -0.69 4.53
CA CYS A 77 0.53 0.41 4.76
C CYS A 77 1.52 0.10 5.90
N ARG A 78 1.05 -0.51 7.00
CA ARG A 78 1.92 -0.91 8.12
C ARG A 78 2.96 -1.92 7.68
N VAL A 79 2.53 -2.96 6.98
CA VAL A 79 3.42 -3.99 6.41
C VAL A 79 4.50 -3.34 5.54
N LEU A 80 4.11 -2.47 4.59
CA LEU A 80 5.04 -1.77 3.70
C LEU A 80 6.02 -0.83 4.42
N SER A 81 5.63 -0.31 5.59
CA SER A 81 6.43 0.63 6.38
C SER A 81 7.44 -0.08 7.29
N GLU A 82 7.27 -1.38 7.55
CA GLU A 82 8.19 -2.16 8.36
C GLU A 82 9.50 -2.43 7.60
N GLN A 83 10.64 -2.28 8.29
CA GLN A 83 11.98 -2.46 7.71
C GLN A 83 12.53 -3.90 7.87
N ALA A 84 11.83 -4.77 8.60
CA ALA A 84 12.29 -6.16 8.75
C ALA A 84 12.24 -6.84 7.38
N ARG A 85 13.23 -7.68 7.05
CA ARG A 85 13.23 -8.55 5.86
C ARG A 85 11.88 -9.26 5.75
N GLN A 86 11.01 -8.72 4.90
CA GLN A 86 9.69 -9.27 4.68
C GLN A 86 9.83 -10.37 3.66
N ASP A 87 9.11 -11.46 3.91
CA ASP A 87 8.93 -12.50 2.91
C ASP A 87 8.15 -11.92 1.72
N GLU A 88 8.78 -11.87 0.55
CA GLU A 88 8.19 -11.29 -0.66
C GLU A 88 6.95 -12.06 -1.13
N GLU A 89 6.86 -13.36 -0.82
CA GLU A 89 5.66 -14.16 -1.10
C GLU A 89 4.48 -13.68 -0.25
N THR A 90 4.66 -13.54 1.07
CA THR A 90 3.66 -12.98 1.98
C THR A 90 3.27 -11.54 1.57
N LEU A 91 4.25 -10.71 1.19
CA LEU A 91 4.00 -9.35 0.75
C LEU A 91 3.17 -9.31 -0.55
N ARG A 92 3.47 -10.18 -1.51
CA ARG A 92 2.71 -10.33 -2.75
C ARG A 92 1.25 -10.74 -2.48
N ILE A 93 1.02 -11.65 -1.55
CA ILE A 93 -0.33 -12.05 -1.12
C ILE A 93 -1.09 -10.86 -0.50
N GLN A 94 -0.44 -10.11 0.39
CA GLN A 94 -1.03 -8.92 1.02
C GLN A 94 -1.40 -7.85 -0.02
N LEU A 95 -0.52 -7.57 -0.98
CA LEU A 95 -0.74 -6.57 -2.03
C LEU A 95 -1.87 -6.98 -2.99
N GLU A 96 -1.93 -8.24 -3.41
CA GLU A 96 -3.01 -8.72 -4.29
C GLU A 96 -4.38 -8.66 -3.58
N TRP A 97 -4.40 -8.99 -2.28
CA TRP A 97 -5.61 -8.85 -1.49
C TRP A 97 -6.05 -7.38 -1.35
N CYS A 98 -5.11 -6.48 -1.02
CA CYS A 98 -5.37 -5.05 -0.95
C CYS A 98 -5.91 -4.50 -2.27
N ARG A 99 -5.27 -4.85 -3.39
CA ARG A 99 -5.68 -4.49 -4.74
C ARG A 99 -7.10 -4.95 -5.04
N THR A 100 -7.43 -6.21 -4.76
CA THR A 100 -8.76 -6.78 -5.00
C THR A 100 -9.83 -6.04 -4.19
N VAL A 101 -9.60 -5.81 -2.90
CA VAL A 101 -10.53 -5.09 -2.02
C VAL A 101 -10.73 -3.65 -2.48
N CYS A 102 -9.66 -2.97 -2.90
CA CYS A 102 -9.74 -1.61 -3.44
C CYS A 102 -10.62 -1.54 -4.69
N LEU A 103 -10.44 -2.46 -5.65
CA LEU A 103 -11.23 -2.46 -6.89
C LEU A 103 -12.72 -2.76 -6.62
N GLU A 104 -13.01 -3.72 -5.73
CA GLU A 104 -14.39 -3.98 -5.31
C GLU A 104 -15.04 -2.78 -4.61
N CYS A 105 -14.29 -2.10 -3.75
CA CYS A 105 -14.76 -0.89 -3.06
C CYS A 105 -15.03 0.24 -4.05
N ALA A 106 -14.13 0.44 -5.02
CA ALA A 106 -14.28 1.44 -6.07
C ALA A 106 -15.56 1.22 -6.88
N HIS A 107 -15.86 -0.02 -7.29
CA HIS A 107 -17.10 -0.35 -8.01
C HIS A 107 -18.35 -0.01 -7.20
N VAL A 108 -18.34 -0.30 -5.89
CA VAL A 108 -19.47 0.03 -5.00
C VAL A 108 -19.63 1.55 -4.82
N PHE A 109 -18.53 2.29 -4.79
CA PHE A 109 -18.56 3.75 -4.70
C PHE A 109 -18.99 4.44 -6.00
N ASP A 110 -18.76 3.84 -7.17
CA ASP A 110 -19.19 4.41 -8.46
C ASP A 110 -20.71 4.58 -8.55
N ASP A 111 -21.47 3.71 -7.88
CA ASP A 111 -22.93 3.77 -7.82
C ASP A 111 -23.46 4.72 -6.72
N HIS A 112 -22.58 5.36 -5.95
CA HIS A 112 -22.96 6.19 -4.80
C HIS A 112 -22.64 7.68 -5.01
N PRO A 113 -23.66 8.56 -5.06
CA PRO A 113 -23.45 10.00 -5.25
C PRO A 113 -22.50 10.61 -4.21
N GLY A 114 -21.54 11.41 -4.68
CA GLY A 114 -20.58 12.08 -3.81
C GLY A 114 -19.41 11.20 -3.35
N ALA A 115 -19.31 9.94 -3.80
CA ALA A 115 -18.22 9.01 -3.49
C ALA A 115 -17.10 8.99 -4.53
N GLU A 116 -17.11 9.89 -5.52
CA GLU A 116 -16.20 9.90 -6.67
C GLU A 116 -14.73 10.00 -6.23
N ASN A 117 -14.45 10.85 -5.25
CA ASN A 117 -13.09 11.00 -4.68
C ASN A 117 -12.63 9.73 -3.95
N SER A 118 -13.53 9.05 -3.24
CA SER A 118 -13.21 7.80 -2.55
C SER A 118 -12.98 6.66 -3.55
N ALA A 119 -13.78 6.59 -4.63
CA ALA A 119 -13.61 5.61 -5.70
C ALA A 119 -12.29 5.83 -6.45
N LYS A 120 -11.94 7.09 -6.72
CA LYS A 120 -10.64 7.46 -7.31
C LYS A 120 -9.48 7.01 -6.42
N ALA A 121 -9.51 7.30 -5.13
CA ALA A 121 -8.45 6.90 -4.19
C ALA A 121 -8.29 5.36 -4.13
N CYS A 122 -9.38 4.61 -4.20
CA CYS A 122 -9.34 3.14 -4.29
C CYS A 122 -8.61 2.67 -5.56
N ARG A 123 -8.92 3.27 -6.72
CA ARG A 123 -8.27 2.92 -7.99
C ARG A 123 -6.79 3.28 -8.01
N GLU A 124 -6.42 4.45 -7.48
CA GLU A 124 -5.03 4.87 -7.34
C GLU A 124 -4.24 3.93 -6.43
N CYS A 125 -4.84 3.50 -5.31
CA CYS A 125 -4.24 2.51 -4.42
C CYS A 125 -4.10 1.12 -5.07
N ALA A 126 -5.12 0.65 -5.79
CA ALA A 126 -5.05 -0.61 -6.51
C ALA A 126 -3.94 -0.61 -7.57
N GLN A 127 -3.75 0.51 -8.27
CA GLN A 127 -2.66 0.68 -9.24
C GLN A 127 -1.31 0.66 -8.53
N ALA A 128 -1.13 1.44 -7.46
CA ALA A 128 0.13 1.47 -6.72
C ALA A 128 0.50 0.10 -6.12
N CYS A 129 -0.49 -0.67 -5.63
CA CYS A 129 -0.27 -2.04 -5.17
C CYS A 129 0.19 -2.96 -6.30
N ALA A 130 -0.41 -2.85 -7.48
CA ALA A 130 -0.01 -3.64 -8.65
C ALA A 130 1.40 -3.28 -9.13
N ASP A 131 1.71 -1.97 -9.19
CA ASP A 131 3.00 -1.47 -9.63
C ASP A 131 4.12 -1.93 -8.70
N PHE A 132 3.95 -1.78 -7.38
CA PHE A 132 4.95 -2.23 -6.43
C PHE A 132 5.09 -3.76 -6.41
N MET A 133 3.98 -4.50 -6.52
CA MET A 133 4.02 -5.97 -6.61
C MET A 133 4.82 -6.47 -7.82
N ALA A 134 4.81 -5.73 -8.93
CA ALA A 134 5.60 -6.05 -10.12
C ALA A 134 7.12 -5.85 -9.92
N THR A 135 7.53 -5.18 -8.84
CA THR A 135 8.96 -5.01 -8.47
C THR A 135 9.50 -6.16 -7.62
N LEU A 136 8.63 -7.00 -7.05
CA LEU A 136 9.00 -8.13 -6.21
C LEU A 136 9.50 -9.29 -7.08
N VAL A 137 10.56 -9.98 -6.62
CA VAL A 137 11.23 -11.12 -7.28
C VAL A 137 10.66 -12.48 -6.90
#